data_AF-I0W6A0-F1
#
_entry.id   AF-I0W6A0-F1
#
_cell.length_a   1.000
_cell.length_b   1.000
_cell.length_c   1.000
_cell.angle_alpha   90.00
_cell.angle_beta   90.00
_cell.angle_gamma   90.00
#
_symmetry.space_group_name_H-M   'P 1'
#
loop_
_entity.id
_entity.type
_entity.pdbx_description
1 polymer ?
#
loop_
_entity_poly.entity_id
_entity_poly.type
_entity_poly.pdbx_seq_one_letter_code
_entity_poly.pdbx_strand_id
1 'polypeptide(L)'
;MRVTHRFHPLFGRDFEFVAHRQNWGEYRVHLHDENGELFSLPAGWTDIAPVDPFVVVADGRCAFTTDGLLAVADLIDRLRTARPDDTESVKKITP
;
A
#
# COMPACT_ATOMS: atom_id res chain seq x y z
N MET A 1 2.41 14.83 5.61
CA MET A 1 2.31 13.36 5.64
C MET A 1 3.38 12.80 4.71
N ARG A 2 4.32 12.02 5.23
CA ARG A 2 5.44 11.47 4.45
C ARG A 2 5.10 10.10 3.91
N VAL A 3 5.47 9.81 2.66
CA VAL A 3 5.44 8.43 2.12
C VAL A 3 6.69 7.68 2.56
N THR A 4 6.52 6.58 3.29
CA THR A 4 7.58 5.80 3.94
C THR A 4 7.88 4.46 3.26
N HIS A 5 7.04 4.01 2.33
CA HIS A 5 7.25 2.73 1.66
C HIS A 5 8.33 2.80 0.56
N ARG A 6 9.46 2.11 0.76
CA ARG A 6 10.68 2.20 -0.10
C ARG A 6 10.49 1.83 -1.57
N PHE A 7 9.49 1.00 -1.90
CA PHE A 7 9.22 0.59 -3.28
C PHE A 7 8.14 1.44 -3.96
N HIS A 8 7.61 2.46 -3.26
CA HIS A 8 6.62 3.36 -3.85
C HIS A 8 7.30 4.50 -4.63
N PRO A 9 6.84 4.89 -5.83
CA PRO A 9 7.45 5.97 -6.61
C PRO A 9 7.49 7.33 -5.90
N LEU A 10 6.58 7.55 -4.95
CA LEU A 10 6.52 8.78 -4.15
C LEU A 10 7.32 8.70 -2.84
N PHE A 11 8.13 7.66 -2.64
CA PHE A 11 8.92 7.48 -1.42
C PHE A 11 9.70 8.74 -1.04
N GLY A 12 9.64 9.12 0.24
CA GLY A 12 10.34 10.29 0.79
C GLY A 12 9.65 11.63 0.54
N ARG A 13 8.56 11.67 -0.24
CA ARG A 13 7.79 12.91 -0.48
C ARG A 13 6.80 13.19 0.64
N ASP A 14 6.53 14.47 0.86
CA ASP A 14 5.55 14.98 1.80
C ASP A 14 4.32 15.51 1.06
N PHE A 15 3.13 15.22 1.59
CA PHE A 15 1.84 15.65 1.06
C PHE A 15 0.96 16.26 2.16
N GLU A 16 0.00 17.09 1.76
CA GLU A 16 -1.02 17.62 2.63
C GLU A 16 -1.97 16.50 3.08
N PHE A 17 -2.19 16.37 4.39
CA PHE A 17 -3.12 15.39 4.94
C PHE A 17 -4.55 15.90 4.93
N VAL A 18 -5.48 15.08 4.43
CA VAL A 18 -6.91 15.41 4.42
C VAL A 18 -7.68 14.55 5.40
N ALA A 19 -7.57 13.22 5.31
CA ALA A 19 -8.34 12.31 6.16
C ALA A 19 -7.70 10.94 6.31
N HIS A 20 -7.96 10.28 7.44
CA HIS A 20 -7.61 8.89 7.71
C HIS A 20 -8.90 8.11 7.98
N ARG A 21 -9.18 7.10 7.14
CA ARG A 21 -10.42 6.32 7.23
C ARG A 21 -10.23 4.89 6.75
N GLN A 22 -11.06 3.99 7.26
CA GLN A 22 -11.11 2.61 6.79
C GLN A 22 -11.93 2.54 5.51
N ASN A 23 -11.29 2.18 4.40
CA ASN A 23 -11.89 2.07 3.08
C ASN A 23 -11.44 0.74 2.44
N TRP A 24 -12.36 0.04 1.76
CA TRP A 24 -12.06 -1.20 1.02
C TRP A 24 -11.30 -2.26 1.83
N GLY A 25 -11.59 -2.37 3.12
CA GLY A 25 -11.00 -3.38 4.00
C GLY A 25 -9.65 -3.01 4.61
N GLU A 26 -9.09 -1.83 4.32
CA GLU A 26 -7.84 -1.35 4.92
C GLU A 26 -7.92 0.11 5.38
N TYR A 27 -6.99 0.53 6.23
CA TYR A 27 -6.84 1.94 6.58
C TYR A 27 -6.13 2.69 5.46
N ARG A 28 -6.74 3.79 5.01
CA ARG A 28 -6.19 4.65 3.96
C ARG A 28 -6.11 6.10 4.42
N VAL A 29 -5.09 6.79 3.91
CA VAL A 29 -4.91 8.24 4.06
C VAL A 29 -5.23 8.94 2.75
N HIS A 30 -6.02 10.00 2.83
CA HIS A 30 -6.37 10.88 1.72
C HIS A 30 -5.48 12.12 1.78
N LEU A 31 -4.90 12.48 0.64
CA LEU A 31 -3.83 13.47 0.52
C LEU A 31 -4.09 14.37 -0.69
N HIS A 32 -3.67 15.63 -0.63
CA HIS A 32 -3.53 16.47 -1.82
C HIS A 32 -2.11 16.42 -2.36
N ASP A 33 -1.99 16.39 -3.69
CA ASP A 33 -0.72 16.61 -4.39
C ASP A 33 -0.40 18.11 -4.52
N GLU A 34 0.70 18.43 -5.20
CA GLU A 34 1.14 19.81 -5.44
C GLU A 34 0.15 20.64 -6.27
N ASN A 35 -0.73 19.99 -7.03
CA ASN A 35 -1.77 20.62 -7.85
C ASN A 35 -3.11 20.71 -7.12
N GLY A 36 -3.20 20.21 -5.88
CA GLY A 36 -4.45 20.10 -5.12
C GLY A 36 -5.34 18.92 -5.51
N GLU A 37 -4.85 17.98 -6.32
CA GLU A 37 -5.60 16.77 -6.66
C GLU A 37 -5.65 15.80 -5.47
N LEU A 38 -6.85 15.30 -5.18
CA LEU A 38 -7.08 14.35 -4.10
C LEU A 38 -6.76 12.92 -4.54
N PHE A 39 -5.87 12.26 -3.81
CA PHE A 39 -5.56 10.85 -3.98
C PHE A 39 -5.48 10.11 -2.62
N SER A 40 -5.34 8.79 -2.64
CA SER A 40 -5.23 8.01 -1.40
C SER A 40 -4.14 6.94 -1.42
N LEU A 41 -3.47 6.77 -0.29
CA LEU A 41 -2.47 5.72 -0.07
C LEU A 41 -2.90 4.81 1.11
N PRO A 42 -2.46 3.55 1.15
CA PRO A 42 -2.55 2.74 2.35
C PRO A 42 -1.86 3.45 3.52
N ALA A 43 -2.46 3.44 4.72
CA ALA A 43 -1.90 4.11 5.89
C ALA A 43 -0.49 3.59 6.22
N GLY A 44 -0.26 2.28 6.06
CA GLY A 44 1.04 1.63 6.27
C GLY A 44 2.13 2.03 5.28
N TRP A 45 1.82 2.83 4.24
CA TRP A 45 2.81 3.42 3.34
C TRP A 45 3.20 4.84 3.72
N THR A 46 2.67 5.36 4.84
CA THR A 46 2.95 6.70 5.33
C THR A 46 3.43 6.70 6.77
N ASP A 47 3.84 7.86 7.28
CA ASP A 47 4.23 8.06 8.67
C ASP A 47 3.04 8.25 9.63
N ILE A 48 1.79 8.10 9.16
CA ILE A 48 0.60 8.17 10.03
C ILE A 48 0.51 6.99 11.00
N ALA A 49 0.98 5.83 10.56
CA ALA A 49 0.93 4.60 11.33
C ALA A 49 2.21 4.49 12.15
N PRO A 50 2.14 4.00 13.40
CA PRO A 50 3.34 3.70 14.17
C PRO A 50 4.22 2.71 13.38
N VAL A 51 5.53 2.97 13.40
CA VAL A 51 6.48 2.13 12.69
C VAL A 51 6.48 0.73 13.29
N ASP A 52 6.34 -0.29 12.44
CA ASP A 52 6.36 -1.68 12.85
C ASP A 52 7.71 -2.03 13.53
N PRO A 53 7.72 -2.64 14.74
CA PRO A 53 8.95 -3.01 15.45
C PRO A 53 9.89 -3.90 14.62
N PHE A 54 9.36 -4.80 13.79
CA PHE A 54 10.16 -5.60 12.89
C PHE A 54 10.92 -4.71 11.90
N VAL A 55 10.27 -3.69 11.33
CA VAL A 55 10.91 -2.75 10.39
C VAL A 55 12.03 -1.99 11.08
N VAL A 56 11.83 -1.57 12.33
CA VAL A 56 12.86 -0.91 13.14
C VAL A 56 14.06 -1.84 13.36
N VAL A 57 13.83 -3.09 13.79
CA VAL A 57 14.90 -4.06 14.05
C VAL A 57 15.61 -4.47 12.76
N ALA A 58 14.87 -4.65 11.67
CA ALA A 58 15.42 -5.03 10.38
C ALA A 58 16.36 -3.96 9.82
N ASP A 59 16.09 -2.68 10.09
CA ASP A 59 16.95 -1.55 9.69
C ASP A 59 17.34 -1.62 8.20
N GLY A 60 16.35 -1.87 7.35
CA GLY A 60 16.54 -2.02 5.91
C GLY A 60 17.18 -3.34 5.45
N ARG A 61 17.82 -4.11 6.34
CA ARG A 61 18.52 -5.38 6.01
C ARG A 61 17.58 -6.50 5.58
N CYS A 62 16.32 -6.44 5.99
CA CYS A 62 15.27 -7.35 5.57
C CYS A 62 14.01 -6.58 5.16
N ALA A 63 13.33 -7.05 4.11
CA ALA A 63 12.08 -6.46 3.62
C ALA A 63 10.83 -7.18 4.13
N PHE A 64 10.95 -8.45 4.54
CA PHE A 64 9.82 -9.29 4.93
C PHE A 64 10.15 -10.13 6.17
N THR A 65 9.15 -10.39 7.01
CA THR A 65 9.24 -11.45 8.02
C THR A 65 9.23 -12.81 7.32
N THR A 66 9.62 -13.88 8.02
CA THR A 66 9.49 -15.25 7.50
C THR A 66 8.04 -15.55 7.11
N ASP A 67 7.08 -15.19 7.95
CA ASP A 67 5.64 -15.34 7.65
C ASP A 67 5.23 -14.51 6.42
N GLY A 68 5.76 -13.29 6.27
CA GLY A 68 5.53 -12.45 5.11
C GLY A 68 6.05 -13.08 3.81
N LEU A 69 7.22 -13.73 3.85
CA LEU A 69 7.76 -14.46 2.70
C LEU A 69 6.88 -15.67 2.33
N LEU A 70 6.41 -16.42 3.32
CA LEU A 70 5.50 -17.54 3.10
C LEU A 70 4.16 -17.05 2.49
N ALA A 71 3.58 -15.98 3.04
CA ALA A 71 2.36 -15.39 2.50
C ALA A 71 2.53 -14.88 1.05
N VAL A 72 3.69 -14.31 0.72
CA VAL A 72 4.00 -13.90 -0.66
C VAL A 72 4.14 -15.12 -1.58
N ALA A 73 4.81 -16.19 -1.13
CA ALA A 73 4.90 -17.43 -1.89
C ALA A 73 3.52 -18.02 -2.18
N ASP A 74 2.65 -18.12 -1.16
CA ASP A 74 1.27 -18.59 -1.30
C ASP A 74 0.45 -17.72 -2.26
N LEU A 75 0.63 -16.39 -2.21
CA LEU A 75 -0.03 -15.47 -3.13
C LEU A 75 0.43 -15.69 -4.57
N ILE A 76 1.73 -15.84 -4.80
CA ILE A 76 2.29 -16.09 -6.14
C ILE A 76 1.76 -17.41 -6.70
N ASP A 77 1.72 -18.46 -5.89
CA ASP A 77 1.21 -19.75 -6.34
C ASP A 77 -0.28 -19.68 -6.70
N ARG A 78 -1.10 -19.00 -5.89
CA ARG A 78 -2.51 -18.72 -6.24
C ARG A 78 -2.64 -17.96 -7.56
N LEU A 79 -1.86 -16.90 -7.75
CA LEU A 79 -1.89 -16.10 -8.99
C LEU A 79 -1.45 -16.89 -10.22
N ARG A 80 -0.50 -17.82 -10.08
CA ARG A 80 -0.08 -18.72 -11.17
C ARG A 80 -1.15 -19.75 -11.52
N THR A 81 -1.87 -20.25 -10.52
CA THR A 81 -2.97 -21.21 -10.73
C THR A 81 -4.24 -20.55 -11.26
N ALA A 82 -4.45 -19.26 -10.98
CA ALA A 82 -5.52 -18.46 -11.56
C ALA A 82 -5.16 -18.09 -13.02
N ARG A 83 -5.56 -18.94 -13.97
CA ARG A 83 -5.42 -18.69 -15.42
C ARG A 83 -6.29 -17.48 -15.85
N PRO A 84 -5.97 -16.74 -16.94
CA PRO A 84 -6.63 -15.46 -17.31
C PRO A 84 -8.12 -15.50 -17.74
N ASP A 85 -8.82 -16.63 -17.62
CA ASP A 85 -10.19 -16.74 -18.18
C ASP A 85 -11.28 -16.05 -17.32
N ASP A 86 -10.97 -15.66 -16.09
CA ASP A 86 -11.89 -14.91 -15.21
C ASP A 86 -11.57 -13.41 -15.22
N THR A 87 -11.31 -12.82 -16.39
CA THR A 87 -11.42 -11.36 -16.52
C THR A 87 -12.90 -10.99 -16.65
N GLU A 88 -13.65 -11.20 -15.57
CA GLU A 88 -14.94 -10.54 -15.43
C GLU A 88 -14.66 -9.03 -15.54
N SER A 89 -15.17 -8.46 -16.63
CA SER A 89 -14.76 -7.17 -17.14
C SER A 89 -15.00 -6.13 -16.06
N VAL A 90 -13.94 -5.44 -15.61
CA VAL A 90 -14.06 -4.30 -14.68
C VAL A 90 -15.07 -3.32 -15.29
N LYS A 91 -16.28 -3.28 -14.73
CA LYS A 91 -17.34 -2.41 -15.23
C LYS A 91 -16.92 -0.98 -14.98
N LYS A 92 -16.76 -0.20 -16.06
CA LYS A 92 -16.55 1.25 -15.97
C LYS A 92 -17.66 1.86 -15.12
N ILE A 93 -17.27 2.56 -14.07
CA ILE A 93 -18.17 3.46 -13.34
C ILE A 93 -18.21 4.75 -14.18
N THR A 94 -19.31 4.97 -14.88
CA THR A 94 -19.59 6.21 -15.62
C THR A 94 -20.11 7.28 -14.63
N PRO A 95 -19.85 8.59 -14.85
CA PRO A 95 -20.07 9.65 -13.86
C PRO A 95 -21.51 9.77 -13.36
#